data_AF-A0AAW0YWC4-F1
#
_entry.id   AF-A0AAW0YWC4-F1
#
_cell.length_a   1.000
_cell.length_b   1.000
_cell.length_c   1.000
_cell.angle_alpha   90.00
_cell.angle_beta   90.00
_cell.angle_gamma   90.00
#
_symmetry.space_group_name_H-M   'P 1'
#
loop_
_entity.id
_entity.type
_entity.pdbx_description
1 polymer ?
#
loop_
_entity_poly.entity_id
_entity_poly.type
_entity_poly.pdbx_seq_one_letter_code
_entity_poly.pdbx_strand_id
1 'polypeptide(L)'
;MGTQEALRELQQEHCTFATAQWVDNHWTQILWKLAGQVQAKPDLFLSKWSWLEITSQLRYRSVYESRSELTVRYEREFGAAQRPILRRIQEHDSSPSLPMILLVSAVHNTSDGEKELPKAYLELSDGWYRIRAQLDDCLSRAVAKGKIAVGRKMAVTGAKPQPFIASLSSLSIDGGIVSLMDVVIDNVFPLMFTNGDRTVRESPWNEDEEQIRQDRWKAERTRLEDKMRRDLGRLEDLAGLLAQYAEESDQVYIHLARHASERLSQEMQNVQSEIGAELQVLCPPRNVRDLRMVRFHDAQEGRKEAFRLGSLNLWDARAMDSAALQEGRRYLVSNITSDVSLSQVSNLVPGRTGDWGRPRSIHDKATILLHTRRDTRWQPL
;
A
#
# COMPACT_ATOMS: atom_id res chain seq x y z
N MET A 1 -29.13 11.49 38.69
CA MET A 1 -27.99 10.58 38.74
C MET A 1 -27.18 10.75 37.46
N GLY A 2 -25.86 10.83 37.51
CA GLY A 2 -24.98 11.04 36.35
C GLY A 2 -24.16 9.80 35.94
N THR A 3 -23.40 9.89 34.85
CA THR A 3 -22.58 8.77 34.34
C THR A 3 -21.48 8.34 35.32
N GLN A 4 -20.89 9.29 36.06
CA GLN A 4 -19.89 9.01 37.10
C GLN A 4 -20.47 8.20 38.26
N GLU A 5 -21.69 8.50 38.68
CA GLU A 5 -22.36 7.77 39.76
C GLU A 5 -22.72 6.36 39.28
N ALA A 6 -23.19 6.22 38.04
CA ALA A 6 -23.47 4.93 37.44
C ALA A 6 -22.21 4.06 37.34
N LEU A 7 -21.05 4.65 37.01
CA LEU A 7 -19.77 3.95 37.04
C LEU A 7 -19.41 3.45 38.44
N ARG A 8 -19.59 4.28 39.49
CA ARG A 8 -19.33 3.87 40.87
C ARG A 8 -20.22 2.71 41.30
N GLU A 9 -21.51 2.74 40.95
CA GLU A 9 -22.42 1.62 41.23
C GLU A 9 -21.97 0.33 40.52
N LEU A 10 -21.59 0.41 39.24
CA LEU A 10 -21.08 -0.76 38.50
C LEU A 10 -19.80 -1.33 39.16
N GLN A 11 -18.90 -0.45 39.60
CA GLN A 11 -17.67 -0.87 40.30
C GLN A 11 -17.96 -1.53 41.65
N GLN A 12 -18.95 -1.04 42.40
CA GLN A 12 -19.41 -1.66 43.65
C GLN A 12 -20.00 -3.06 43.40
N GLU A 13 -20.65 -3.27 42.26
CA GLU A 13 -21.18 -4.56 41.82
C GLU A 13 -20.14 -5.47 41.13
N HIS A 14 -18.84 -5.19 41.32
CA HIS A 14 -17.73 -5.96 40.75
C HIS A 14 -17.65 -5.97 39.21
N CYS A 15 -18.26 -4.99 38.52
CA CYS A 15 -18.13 -4.81 37.08
C CYS A 15 -16.80 -4.11 36.71
N THR A 16 -15.67 -4.78 36.95
CA THR A 16 -14.32 -4.18 36.89
C THR A 16 -13.89 -3.73 35.49
N PHE A 17 -14.48 -4.29 34.42
CA PHE A 17 -14.13 -3.92 33.04
C PHE A 17 -14.88 -2.67 32.54
N ALA A 18 -15.87 -2.17 33.28
CA ALA A 18 -16.61 -0.97 32.89
C ALA A 18 -15.72 0.26 33.07
N THR A 19 -15.39 0.93 31.97
CA THR A 19 -14.63 2.19 31.97
C THR A 19 -15.58 3.40 31.95
N ALA A 20 -15.09 4.58 32.33
CA ALA A 20 -15.86 5.82 32.22
C ALA A 20 -16.36 6.06 30.78
N GLN A 21 -15.49 5.84 29.78
CA GLN A 21 -15.84 5.98 28.37
C GLN A 21 -16.92 4.98 27.93
N TRP A 22 -16.89 3.75 28.44
CA TRP A 22 -17.92 2.73 28.16
C TRP A 22 -19.28 3.18 28.72
N VAL A 23 -19.31 3.63 29.98
CA VAL A 23 -20.53 4.14 30.62
C VAL A 23 -21.08 5.35 29.88
N ASP A 24 -20.26 6.35 29.57
CA ASP A 24 -20.68 7.56 28.85
C ASP A 24 -21.31 7.23 27.49
N ASN A 25 -20.68 6.31 26.75
CA ASN A 25 -21.17 5.87 25.46
C ASN A 25 -22.54 5.17 25.54
N HIS A 26 -22.69 4.20 26.45
CA HIS A 26 -23.93 3.44 26.57
C HIS A 26 -25.05 4.23 27.23
N TRP A 27 -24.74 5.07 28.21
CA TRP A 27 -25.69 5.95 28.88
C TRP A 27 -26.43 6.83 27.87
N THR A 28 -25.68 7.49 26.99
CA THR A 28 -26.25 8.37 25.94
C THR A 28 -27.23 7.60 25.04
N GLN A 29 -26.88 6.38 24.63
CA GLN A 29 -27.71 5.58 23.74
C GLN A 29 -28.94 4.99 24.44
N ILE A 30 -28.81 4.57 25.70
CA ILE A 30 -29.95 4.11 26.49
C ILE A 30 -30.92 5.26 26.72
N LEU A 31 -30.41 6.44 27.13
CA LEU A 31 -31.22 7.63 27.34
C LEU A 31 -31.97 8.02 26.08
N TRP A 32 -31.30 8.04 24.92
CA TRP A 32 -31.94 8.36 23.64
C TRP A 32 -33.01 7.35 23.25
N LYS A 33 -32.75 6.05 23.47
CA LYS A 33 -33.75 4.99 23.26
C LYS A 33 -34.99 5.19 24.14
N LEU A 34 -34.79 5.41 25.45
CA LEU A 34 -35.88 5.62 26.39
C LEU A 34 -36.68 6.88 26.04
N ALA A 35 -36.00 7.95 25.63
CA ALA A 35 -36.64 9.20 25.21
C ALA A 35 -37.56 8.95 24.02
N GLY A 36 -37.08 8.21 23.01
CA GLY A 36 -37.89 7.82 21.85
C GLY A 36 -39.07 6.92 22.20
N GLN A 37 -38.89 5.96 23.12
CA GLN A 37 -39.97 5.08 23.58
C GLN A 37 -41.08 5.85 24.29
N VAL A 38 -40.70 6.77 25.18
CA VAL A 38 -41.63 7.59 25.95
C VAL A 38 -42.32 8.62 25.05
N GLN A 39 -41.60 9.19 24.08
CA GLN A 39 -42.21 10.07 23.08
C GLN A 39 -43.24 9.33 22.22
N ALA A 40 -42.95 8.08 21.81
CA ALA A 40 -43.86 7.28 21.00
C ALA A 40 -45.06 6.74 21.80
N LYS A 41 -44.86 6.45 23.09
CA LYS A 41 -45.90 5.98 24.01
C LYS A 41 -45.77 6.69 25.36
N PRO A 42 -46.44 7.84 25.55
CA PRO A 42 -46.32 8.67 26.76
C PRO A 42 -46.64 7.94 28.07
N ASP A 43 -47.52 6.93 28.05
CA ASP A 43 -47.86 6.11 29.23
C ASP A 43 -46.64 5.42 29.86
N LEU A 44 -45.56 5.23 29.09
CA LEU A 44 -44.33 4.63 29.57
C LEU A 44 -43.48 5.58 30.41
N PHE A 45 -43.79 6.89 30.47
CA PHE A 45 -42.97 7.88 31.16
C PHE A 45 -42.64 7.47 32.60
N LEU A 46 -43.64 7.14 33.42
CA LEU A 46 -43.43 6.80 34.83
C LEU A 46 -42.63 5.51 35.03
N SER A 47 -42.75 4.54 34.10
CA SER A 47 -42.09 3.24 34.23
C SER A 47 -40.70 3.20 33.61
N LYS A 48 -40.46 3.97 32.54
CA LYS A 48 -39.24 3.90 31.72
C LYS A 48 -38.36 5.13 31.81
N TRP A 49 -38.91 6.31 32.10
CA TRP A 49 -38.13 7.55 32.20
C TRP A 49 -37.54 7.73 33.61
N SER A 50 -36.66 6.82 34.00
CA SER A 50 -36.00 6.86 35.31
C SER A 50 -34.52 6.51 35.21
N TRP A 51 -33.71 7.09 36.10
CA TRP A 51 -32.29 6.72 36.21
C TRP A 51 -32.10 5.23 36.53
N LEU A 52 -33.03 4.65 37.29
CA LEU A 52 -33.04 3.23 37.64
C LEU A 52 -33.18 2.34 36.39
N GLU A 53 -33.98 2.74 35.40
CA GLU A 53 -34.11 2.02 34.13
C GLU A 53 -32.84 2.14 33.28
N ILE A 54 -32.12 3.26 33.38
CA ILE A 54 -30.85 3.44 32.66
C ILE A 54 -29.77 2.55 33.29
N THR A 55 -29.62 2.61 34.62
CA THR A 55 -28.65 1.79 35.34
C THR A 55 -28.97 0.31 35.22
N SER A 56 -30.24 -0.11 35.31
CA SER A 56 -30.61 -1.51 35.14
C SER A 56 -30.23 -2.10 33.77
N GLN A 57 -30.22 -1.28 32.71
CA GLN A 57 -29.77 -1.71 31.38
C GLN A 57 -28.24 -1.71 31.24
N LEU A 58 -27.52 -0.91 32.04
CA LEU A 58 -26.06 -0.96 32.09
C LEU A 58 -25.55 -2.15 32.90
N ARG A 59 -26.23 -2.45 34.01
CA ARG A 59 -25.82 -3.38 35.06
C ARG A 59 -25.55 -4.80 34.56
N TYR A 60 -24.84 -5.53 35.42
CA TYR A 60 -24.69 -6.98 35.47
C TYR A 60 -25.78 -7.55 36.38
N ARG A 61 -26.49 -8.62 35.97
CA ARG A 61 -27.49 -9.26 36.83
C ARG A 61 -26.94 -10.60 37.34
N SER A 62 -26.65 -10.65 38.64
CA SER A 62 -26.36 -11.92 39.33
C SER A 62 -27.54 -12.88 39.17
N VAL A 63 -27.22 -14.16 38.95
CA VAL A 63 -28.08 -15.27 38.50
C VAL A 63 -29.29 -15.59 39.40
N TYR A 64 -29.49 -14.88 40.52
CA TYR A 64 -30.50 -15.24 41.53
C TYR A 64 -31.88 -14.56 41.43
N GLU A 65 -32.14 -13.70 40.44
CA GLU A 65 -33.47 -13.11 40.26
C GLU A 65 -34.04 -13.29 38.85
N SER A 66 -34.94 -14.27 38.73
CA SER A 66 -35.86 -14.45 37.61
C SER A 66 -36.78 -13.24 37.44
N ARG A 67 -36.35 -12.29 36.60
CA ARG A 67 -37.26 -11.41 35.84
C ARG A 67 -36.72 -11.30 34.42
N SER A 68 -37.43 -11.92 33.50
CA SER A 68 -37.11 -12.01 32.08
C SER A 68 -37.00 -10.63 31.42
N GLU A 69 -36.06 -10.53 30.48
CA GLU A 69 -35.97 -9.51 29.42
C GLU A 69 -35.46 -8.09 29.73
N LEU A 70 -34.74 -7.83 30.83
CA LEU A 70 -33.90 -6.62 30.90
C LEU A 70 -32.60 -6.84 30.11
N THR A 71 -32.31 -5.94 29.16
CA THR A 71 -31.08 -5.97 28.36
C THR A 71 -29.90 -5.51 29.24
N VAL A 72 -29.14 -6.46 29.77
CA VAL A 72 -27.98 -6.27 30.66
C VAL A 72 -26.71 -6.12 29.81
N ARG A 73 -26.31 -4.87 29.49
CA ARG A 73 -25.25 -4.60 28.50
C ARG A 73 -23.88 -5.14 28.93
N TYR A 74 -23.49 -4.93 30.18
CA TYR A 74 -22.20 -5.39 30.69
C TYR A 74 -22.07 -6.91 30.58
N GLU A 75 -23.10 -7.66 30.98
CA GLU A 75 -23.08 -9.11 30.91
C GLU A 75 -23.02 -9.63 29.48
N ARG A 76 -23.78 -9.03 28.57
CA ARG A 76 -23.75 -9.46 27.17
C ARG A 76 -22.37 -9.24 26.55
N GLU A 77 -21.75 -8.08 26.78
CA GLU A 77 -20.47 -7.74 26.15
C GLU A 77 -19.28 -8.42 26.82
N PHE A 78 -19.19 -8.39 28.15
CA PHE A 78 -18.03 -8.91 28.89
C PHE A 78 -18.24 -10.33 29.41
N GLY A 79 -19.42 -10.68 29.91
CA GLY A 79 -19.71 -12.02 30.45
C GLY A 79 -19.91 -13.07 29.34
N ALA A 80 -20.86 -12.81 28.44
CA ALA A 80 -21.23 -13.71 27.35
C ALA A 80 -20.46 -13.46 26.04
N ALA A 81 -19.55 -12.48 26.01
CA ALA A 81 -18.75 -12.10 24.83
C ALA A 81 -19.58 -11.83 23.56
N GLN A 82 -20.84 -11.40 23.69
CA GLN A 82 -21.72 -11.03 22.59
C GLN A 82 -21.38 -9.63 22.08
N ARG A 83 -20.43 -9.57 21.15
CA ARG A 83 -19.94 -8.31 20.56
C ARG A 83 -20.96 -7.72 19.56
N PRO A 84 -21.35 -6.43 19.72
CA PRO A 84 -22.16 -5.72 18.74
C PRO A 84 -21.49 -5.61 17.36
N ILE A 85 -22.28 -5.40 16.30
CA ILE A 85 -21.76 -5.46 14.91
C ILE A 85 -20.67 -4.42 14.65
N LEU A 86 -20.80 -3.20 15.17
CA LEU A 86 -19.77 -2.17 14.98
C LEU A 86 -18.48 -2.54 15.72
N ARG A 87 -18.59 -3.17 16.88
CA ARG A 87 -17.43 -3.68 17.64
C ARG A 87 -16.72 -4.79 16.85
N ARG A 88 -17.47 -5.74 16.31
CA ARG A 88 -16.93 -6.83 15.46
C ARG A 88 -16.26 -6.29 14.19
N ILE A 89 -16.80 -5.24 13.58
CA ILE A 89 -16.19 -4.59 12.41
C ILE A 89 -14.87 -3.90 12.80
N GLN A 90 -14.87 -3.14 13.91
CA GLN A 90 -13.67 -2.44 14.39
C GLN A 90 -12.54 -3.39 14.83
N GLU A 91 -12.90 -4.55 15.40
CA GLU A 91 -11.95 -5.59 15.80
C GLU A 91 -11.57 -6.52 14.62
N HIS A 92 -12.05 -6.25 13.42
CA HIS A 92 -11.81 -7.04 12.20
C HIS A 92 -12.37 -8.48 12.24
N ASP A 93 -13.27 -8.79 13.17
CA ASP A 93 -13.97 -10.07 13.29
C ASP A 93 -15.14 -10.23 12.29
N SER A 94 -15.55 -9.15 11.61
CA SER A 94 -16.64 -9.17 10.64
C SER A 94 -16.45 -8.16 9.53
N SER A 95 -16.80 -8.55 8.30
CA SER A 95 -16.70 -7.66 7.15
C SER A 95 -17.79 -6.58 7.20
N PRO A 96 -17.44 -5.29 7.03
CA PRO A 96 -18.42 -4.21 6.91
C PRO A 96 -19.24 -4.30 5.62
N SER A 97 -18.87 -5.15 4.66
CA SER A 97 -19.63 -5.36 3.43
C SER A 97 -20.93 -6.13 3.65
N LEU A 98 -21.04 -6.87 4.77
CA LEU A 98 -22.22 -7.66 5.08
C LEU A 98 -23.45 -6.76 5.37
N PRO A 99 -24.68 -7.21 5.04
CA PRO A 99 -25.89 -6.46 5.35
C PRO A 99 -26.03 -6.18 6.84
N MET A 100 -26.34 -4.93 7.20
CA MET A 100 -26.56 -4.49 8.58
C MET A 100 -27.59 -3.35 8.63
N ILE A 101 -28.25 -3.20 9.79
CA ILE A 101 -29.15 -2.08 10.05
C ILE A 101 -28.47 -1.11 11.02
N LEU A 102 -28.27 0.13 10.60
CA LEU A 102 -27.68 1.19 11.42
C LEU A 102 -28.62 2.38 11.55
N LEU A 103 -28.60 3.03 12.71
CA LEU A 103 -29.33 4.25 13.03
C LEU A 103 -28.45 5.47 12.75
N VAL A 104 -28.98 6.50 12.11
CA VAL A 104 -28.30 7.79 11.97
C VAL A 104 -28.36 8.53 13.31
N SER A 105 -27.23 8.58 14.03
CA SER A 105 -27.05 9.25 15.33
C SER A 105 -26.83 10.76 15.16
N ALA A 106 -26.03 11.16 14.19
CA ALA A 106 -25.77 12.55 13.87
C ALA A 106 -25.43 12.74 12.39
N VAL A 107 -25.64 13.95 11.88
CA VAL A 107 -25.23 14.38 10.54
C VAL A 107 -24.25 15.53 10.73
N HIS A 108 -23.07 15.43 10.15
CA HIS A 108 -22.03 16.45 10.23
C HIS A 108 -21.69 16.98 8.84
N ASN A 109 -21.53 18.29 8.72
CA ASN A 109 -21.07 18.93 7.50
C ASN A 109 -19.64 19.45 7.74
N THR A 110 -18.66 19.02 6.94
CA THR A 110 -17.34 19.67 6.94
C THR A 110 -17.42 20.95 6.12
N SER A 111 -16.96 22.05 6.70
CA SER A 111 -16.92 23.38 6.07
C SER A 111 -15.50 23.95 6.10
N ASP A 112 -14.50 23.12 5.83
CA ASP A 112 -13.10 23.53 5.87
C ASP A 112 -12.48 23.47 4.46
N GLY A 113 -12.28 24.65 3.88
CA GLY A 113 -11.47 24.89 2.67
C GLY A 113 -12.27 25.46 1.49
N GLU A 114 -12.00 26.72 1.11
CA GLU A 114 -12.64 27.49 0.03
C GLU A 114 -12.56 26.87 -1.40
N LYS A 115 -12.06 25.63 -1.55
CA LYS A 115 -11.84 24.97 -2.85
C LYS A 115 -12.42 23.56 -2.99
N GLU A 116 -13.03 22.97 -1.95
CA GLU A 116 -13.73 21.67 -2.07
C GLU A 116 -15.21 21.77 -1.66
N LEU A 117 -16.06 20.98 -2.33
CA LEU A 117 -17.48 20.85 -1.96
C LEU A 117 -17.60 20.33 -0.51
N PRO A 118 -18.49 20.88 0.33
CA PRO A 118 -18.69 20.41 1.70
C PRO A 118 -19.10 18.93 1.70
N LYS A 119 -18.24 18.06 2.24
CA LYS A 119 -18.50 16.62 2.32
C LYS A 119 -19.17 16.30 3.65
N ALA A 120 -20.48 16.07 3.60
CA ALA A 120 -21.21 15.60 4.76
C ALA A 120 -20.78 14.16 5.11
N TYR A 121 -20.64 13.87 6.41
CA TYR A 121 -20.46 12.51 6.91
C TYR A 121 -21.51 12.20 7.99
N LEU A 122 -21.84 10.92 8.14
CA LEU A 122 -22.82 10.46 9.12
C LEU A 122 -22.12 9.87 10.34
N GLU A 123 -22.69 10.08 11.52
CA GLU A 123 -22.48 9.21 12.67
C GLU A 123 -23.58 8.15 12.69
N LEU A 124 -23.19 6.88 12.57
CA LEU A 124 -24.10 5.74 12.54
C LEU A 124 -23.95 4.92 13.82
N SER A 125 -25.03 4.29 14.29
CA SER A 125 -25.04 3.46 15.49
C SER A 125 -25.77 2.13 15.27
N ASP A 126 -25.28 1.06 15.86
CA ASP A 126 -25.98 -0.23 15.98
C ASP A 126 -26.82 -0.33 17.28
N GLY A 127 -26.94 0.77 18.03
CA GLY A 127 -27.56 0.82 19.35
C GLY A 127 -26.64 0.42 20.50
N TRP A 128 -25.37 0.08 20.22
CA TRP A 128 -24.33 -0.16 21.22
C TRP A 128 -23.14 0.76 21.07
N TYR A 129 -22.68 0.97 19.85
CA TYR A 129 -21.55 1.83 19.54
C TYR A 129 -21.90 2.79 18.41
N ARG A 130 -20.98 3.71 18.13
CA ARG A 130 -21.10 4.72 17.09
C ARG A 130 -19.88 4.67 16.18
N ILE A 131 -20.09 4.85 14.88
CA ILE A 131 -19.05 4.89 13.87
C ILE A 131 -19.29 6.05 12.92
N ARG A 132 -18.23 6.66 12.40
CA ARG A 132 -18.32 7.67 11.35
C ARG A 132 -18.34 6.98 9.99
N ALA A 133 -19.25 7.39 9.12
CA ALA A 133 -19.41 6.87 7.78
C ALA A 133 -19.34 8.00 6.76
N GLN A 134 -18.42 7.87 5.79
CA GLN A 134 -18.35 8.74 4.63
C GLN A 134 -19.50 8.45 3.66
N LEU A 135 -19.93 9.47 2.94
CA LEU A 135 -21.03 9.39 1.99
C LEU A 135 -20.51 9.44 0.55
N ASP A 136 -21.15 8.68 -0.33
CA ASP A 136 -21.03 8.90 -1.77
C ASP A 136 -21.89 10.09 -2.23
N ASP A 137 -21.82 10.45 -3.51
CA ASP A 137 -22.58 11.57 -4.07
C ASP A 137 -24.10 11.37 -4.03
N CYS A 138 -24.56 10.12 -4.06
CA CYS A 138 -25.99 9.81 -3.99
C CYS A 138 -26.53 10.03 -2.57
N LEU A 139 -25.84 9.49 -1.58
CA LEU A 139 -26.17 9.61 -0.16
C LEU A 139 -26.01 11.05 0.32
N SER A 140 -24.98 11.77 -0.14
CA SER A 140 -24.79 13.20 0.15
C SER A 140 -25.99 14.02 -0.34
N ARG A 141 -26.47 13.77 -1.56
CA ARG A 141 -27.71 14.40 -2.08
C ARG A 141 -28.95 13.99 -1.28
N ALA A 142 -29.03 12.75 -0.80
CA ALA A 142 -30.14 12.29 0.03
C ALA A 142 -30.17 12.96 1.41
N VAL A 143 -29.00 13.21 2.01
CA VAL A 143 -28.85 14.01 3.24
C VAL A 143 -29.26 15.46 2.98
N ALA A 144 -28.75 16.08 1.91
CA ALA A 144 -29.09 17.46 1.55
C ALA A 144 -30.60 17.66 1.30
N LYS A 145 -31.27 16.64 0.75
CA LYS A 145 -32.74 16.62 0.56
C LYS A 145 -33.52 16.24 1.82
N GLY A 146 -32.85 16.00 2.95
CA GLY A 146 -33.49 15.58 4.19
C GLY A 146 -34.13 14.18 4.15
N LYS A 147 -33.80 13.35 3.14
CA LYS A 147 -34.25 11.95 3.07
C LYS A 147 -33.50 11.06 4.05
N ILE A 148 -32.24 11.38 4.32
CA ILE A 148 -31.47 10.81 5.42
C ILE A 148 -31.38 11.87 6.51
N ALA A 149 -31.82 11.51 7.72
CA ALA A 149 -31.88 12.43 8.86
C ALA A 149 -31.64 11.66 10.16
N VAL A 150 -31.24 12.39 11.21
CA VAL A 150 -31.04 11.83 12.55
C VAL A 150 -32.30 11.09 13.02
N GLY A 151 -32.10 9.91 13.63
CA GLY A 151 -33.18 9.04 14.10
C GLY A 151 -33.69 8.04 13.06
N ARG A 152 -33.31 8.16 11.78
CA ARG A 152 -33.68 7.15 10.75
C ARG A 152 -32.78 5.92 10.82
N LYS A 153 -33.39 4.75 10.64
CA LYS A 153 -32.68 3.48 10.43
C LYS A 153 -32.42 3.28 8.94
N MET A 154 -31.24 2.79 8.61
CA MET A 154 -30.80 2.49 7.25
C MET A 154 -30.38 1.03 7.17
N ALA A 155 -30.78 0.37 6.09
CA ALA A 155 -30.16 -0.87 5.68
C ALA A 155 -28.90 -0.55 4.87
N VAL A 156 -27.76 -1.01 5.35
CA VAL A 156 -26.44 -0.77 4.76
C VAL A 156 -25.88 -2.11 4.28
N THR A 157 -25.34 -2.14 3.07
CA THR A 157 -24.63 -3.28 2.50
C THR A 157 -23.48 -2.77 1.64
N GLY A 158 -22.43 -3.57 1.48
CA GLY A 158 -21.27 -3.19 0.67
C GLY A 158 -20.45 -2.03 1.24
N ALA A 159 -20.60 -1.70 2.52
CA ALA A 159 -19.76 -0.68 3.15
C ALA A 159 -18.31 -1.15 3.18
N LYS A 160 -17.39 -0.21 2.92
CA LYS A 160 -15.95 -0.48 2.89
C LYS A 160 -15.27 0.28 4.02
N PRO A 161 -14.29 -0.32 4.70
CA PRO A 161 -13.46 0.46 5.61
C PRO A 161 -12.72 1.51 4.79
N GLN A 162 -12.70 2.76 5.26
CA GLN A 162 -11.89 3.77 4.61
C GLN A 162 -10.42 3.35 4.75
N PRO A 163 -9.66 3.22 3.64
CA PRO A 163 -8.27 2.87 3.75
C PRO A 163 -7.54 4.00 4.47
N PHE A 164 -6.69 3.65 5.44
CA PHE A 164 -5.84 4.62 6.10
C PHE A 164 -4.82 5.14 5.09
N ILE A 165 -4.95 6.41 4.71
CA ILE A 165 -3.97 7.12 3.89
C ILE A 165 -2.92 7.68 4.84
N ALA A 166 -1.72 7.12 4.78
CA ALA A 166 -0.60 7.61 5.57
C ALA A 166 -0.14 8.97 5.05
N SER A 167 0.27 9.84 5.98
CA SER A 167 0.95 11.10 5.70
C SER A 167 2.42 10.99 6.10
N LEU A 168 3.32 11.77 5.48
CA LEU A 168 4.73 11.88 5.86
C LEU A 168 4.91 12.20 7.36
N SER A 169 3.95 12.92 7.95
CA SER A 169 3.94 13.26 9.39
C SER A 169 3.65 12.06 10.30
N SER A 170 2.90 11.06 9.79
CA SER A 170 2.54 9.83 10.53
C SER A 170 3.60 8.73 10.45
N LEU A 171 4.59 8.86 9.56
CA LEU A 171 5.64 7.87 9.38
C LEU A 171 6.69 7.93 10.50
N SER A 172 7.18 6.76 10.89
CA SER A 172 8.32 6.58 11.79
C SER A 172 9.45 5.80 11.10
N ILE A 173 10.69 5.94 11.60
CA ILE A 173 11.89 5.31 11.03
C ILE A 173 11.88 3.77 11.13
N ASP A 174 11.23 3.27 12.17
CA ASP A 174 10.95 1.85 12.44
C ASP A 174 9.53 1.45 12.00
N GLY A 175 8.80 2.41 11.42
CA GLY A 175 7.48 2.20 10.86
C GLY A 175 7.61 1.18 9.75
N GLY A 176 6.75 0.17 9.81
CA GLY A 176 6.74 -0.88 8.81
C GLY A 176 6.32 -0.35 7.44
N ILE A 177 5.68 -1.23 6.69
CA ILE A 177 5.20 -0.93 5.36
C ILE A 177 4.18 0.19 5.37
N VAL A 178 4.32 1.14 4.45
CA VAL A 178 3.28 2.13 4.15
C VAL A 178 2.35 1.55 3.09
N SER A 179 1.07 1.36 3.44
CA SER A 179 0.06 0.69 2.60
C SER A 179 -0.53 1.58 1.51
N LEU A 180 -0.76 2.86 1.84
CA LEU A 180 -1.39 3.83 0.96
C LEU A 180 -0.92 5.23 1.32
N MET A 181 -0.46 5.99 0.32
CA MET A 181 -0.21 7.42 0.44
C MET A 181 -0.85 8.17 -0.71
N ASP A 182 -1.25 9.40 -0.46
CA ASP A 182 -1.81 10.32 -1.44
C ASP A 182 -0.84 11.50 -1.55
N VAL A 183 -0.18 11.61 -2.70
CA VAL A 183 1.02 12.45 -2.85
C VAL A 183 0.93 13.32 -4.09
N VAL A 184 1.58 14.48 -4.05
CA VAL A 184 1.82 15.32 -5.23
C VAL A 184 3.31 15.28 -5.54
N ILE A 185 3.65 15.01 -6.79
CA ILE A 185 5.04 14.98 -7.24
C ILE A 185 5.56 16.41 -7.35
N ASP A 186 6.63 16.72 -6.62
CA ASP A 186 7.29 18.02 -6.69
C ASP A 186 8.30 18.07 -7.82
N ASN A 187 9.20 17.08 -7.85
CA ASN A 187 10.29 17.04 -8.80
C ASN A 187 10.56 15.62 -9.29
N VAL A 188 10.86 15.52 -10.58
CA VAL A 188 11.29 14.27 -11.23
C VAL A 188 12.68 14.49 -11.79
N PHE A 189 13.66 13.84 -11.18
CA PHE A 189 15.06 14.03 -11.55
C PHE A 189 15.42 13.21 -12.81
N PRO A 190 16.50 13.58 -13.54
CA PRO A 190 17.00 12.80 -14.67
C PRO A 190 17.34 11.34 -14.32
N LEU A 191 17.42 10.46 -15.32
CA LEU A 191 17.84 9.07 -15.08
C LEU A 191 19.31 9.03 -14.62
N MET A 192 19.56 8.11 -13.71
CA MET A 192 20.89 7.77 -13.25
C MET A 192 21.11 6.26 -13.39
N PHE A 193 22.35 5.85 -13.50
CA PHE A 193 22.76 4.46 -13.64
C PHE A 193 23.71 4.10 -12.52
N THR A 194 23.64 2.85 -12.10
CA THR A 194 24.52 2.28 -11.08
C THR A 194 24.96 0.90 -11.49
N ASN A 195 26.08 0.46 -10.94
CA ASN A 195 26.50 -0.93 -11.06
C ASN A 195 25.46 -1.84 -10.39
N GLY A 196 25.04 -2.89 -11.08
CA GLY A 196 24.10 -3.88 -10.54
C GLY A 196 24.72 -4.72 -9.42
N ASP A 197 26.05 -4.83 -9.39
CA ASP A 197 26.77 -5.40 -8.27
C ASP A 197 26.90 -4.40 -7.13
N ARG A 198 26.23 -4.69 -6.00
CA ARG A 198 26.19 -3.83 -4.82
C ARG A 198 27.49 -3.84 -4.03
N THR A 199 28.40 -4.77 -4.32
CA THR A 199 29.72 -4.83 -3.68
C THR A 199 30.65 -3.76 -4.25
N VAL A 200 30.46 -3.40 -5.53
CA VAL A 200 31.22 -2.36 -6.21
C VAL A 200 30.68 -1.00 -5.80
N ARG A 201 31.45 -0.27 -4.99
CA ARG A 201 31.12 1.09 -4.58
C ARG A 201 31.57 2.08 -5.64
N GLU A 202 30.74 2.23 -6.66
CA GLU A 202 30.88 3.27 -7.67
C GLU A 202 29.77 4.32 -7.49
N SER A 203 30.08 5.57 -7.79
CA SER A 203 29.07 6.64 -7.76
C SER A 203 28.10 6.47 -8.94
N PRO A 204 26.81 6.81 -8.79
CA PRO A 204 25.89 6.81 -9.91
C PRO A 204 26.35 7.77 -11.03
N TRP A 205 26.06 7.43 -12.28
CA TRP A 205 26.37 8.25 -13.45
C TRP A 205 25.11 8.60 -14.26
N ASN A 206 25.23 9.57 -15.17
CA ASN A 206 24.12 10.09 -15.97
C ASN A 206 23.94 9.34 -17.31
N GLU A 207 22.95 9.75 -18.10
CA GLU A 207 22.63 9.16 -19.41
C GLU A 207 23.76 9.30 -20.44
N ASP A 208 24.39 10.47 -20.52
CA ASP A 208 25.47 10.73 -21.48
C ASP A 208 26.68 9.84 -21.24
N GLU A 209 27.09 9.71 -19.97
CA GLU A 209 28.19 8.83 -19.63
C GLU A 209 27.81 7.34 -19.80
N GLU A 210 26.56 6.96 -19.56
CA GLU A 210 26.09 5.60 -19.82
C GLU A 210 26.17 5.27 -21.32
N GLN A 211 25.79 6.22 -22.18
CA GLN A 211 25.90 6.07 -23.62
C GLN A 211 27.36 5.86 -24.05
N ILE A 212 28.29 6.67 -23.53
CA ILE A 212 29.73 6.52 -23.81
C ILE A 212 30.24 5.15 -23.35
N ARG A 213 29.88 4.71 -22.14
CA ARG A 213 30.28 3.39 -21.62
C ARG A 213 29.70 2.26 -22.47
N GLN A 214 28.45 2.38 -22.93
CA GLN A 214 27.79 1.39 -23.75
C GLN A 214 28.41 1.28 -25.14
N ASP A 215 28.77 2.41 -25.75
CA ASP A 215 29.40 2.44 -27.07
C ASP A 215 30.83 1.88 -27.02
N ARG A 216 31.60 2.19 -25.96
CA ARG A 216 32.91 1.56 -25.74
C ARG A 216 32.80 0.04 -25.61
N TRP A 217 31.84 -0.45 -24.83
CA TRP A 217 31.62 -1.89 -24.67
C TRP A 217 31.22 -2.55 -25.99
N LYS A 218 30.29 -1.95 -26.75
CA LYS A 218 29.90 -2.44 -28.09
C LYS A 218 31.10 -2.48 -29.04
N ALA A 219 31.87 -1.40 -29.12
CA ALA A 219 33.03 -1.31 -30.00
C ALA A 219 34.08 -2.38 -29.68
N GLU A 220 34.39 -2.60 -28.40
CA GLU A 220 35.34 -3.63 -28.00
C GLU A 220 34.79 -5.04 -28.26
N ARG A 221 33.50 -5.28 -28.00
CA ARG A 221 32.85 -6.56 -28.30
C ARG A 221 32.90 -6.87 -29.80
N THR A 222 32.54 -5.91 -30.66
CA THR A 222 32.62 -6.06 -32.12
C THR A 222 34.05 -6.28 -32.59
N ARG A 223 35.02 -5.54 -32.03
CA ARG A 223 36.44 -5.72 -32.36
C ARG A 223 36.93 -7.14 -32.06
N LEU A 224 36.57 -7.68 -30.89
CA LEU A 224 36.93 -9.03 -30.47
C LEU A 224 36.24 -10.08 -31.35
N GLU A 225 34.95 -9.90 -31.62
CA GLU A 225 34.18 -10.78 -32.50
C GLU A 225 34.77 -10.82 -33.92
N ASP A 226 35.07 -9.65 -34.51
CA ASP A 226 35.69 -9.55 -35.83
C ASP A 226 37.09 -10.20 -35.85
N LYS A 227 37.85 -10.08 -34.76
CA LYS A 227 39.15 -10.75 -34.65
C LYS A 227 38.97 -12.26 -34.68
N MET A 228 38.08 -12.81 -33.86
CA MET A 228 37.80 -14.25 -33.81
C MET A 228 37.25 -14.77 -35.14
N ARG A 229 36.34 -14.03 -35.78
CA ARG A 229 35.80 -14.36 -37.11
C ARG A 229 36.88 -14.35 -38.19
N ARG A 230 37.83 -13.41 -38.15
CA ARG A 230 39.00 -13.41 -39.07
C ARG A 230 39.91 -14.59 -38.83
N ASP A 231 40.16 -14.94 -37.57
CA ASP A 231 41.00 -16.09 -37.23
C ASP A 231 40.33 -17.41 -37.66
N LEU A 232 39.00 -17.52 -37.50
CA LEU A 232 38.20 -18.62 -38.08
C LEU A 232 38.29 -18.63 -39.61
N GLY A 233 38.07 -17.47 -40.27
CA GLY A 233 38.17 -17.31 -41.73
C GLY A 233 39.48 -17.85 -42.31
N ARG A 234 40.61 -17.56 -41.65
CA ARG A 234 41.91 -18.12 -42.04
C ARG A 234 41.97 -19.64 -41.96
N LEU A 235 41.30 -20.25 -40.98
CA LEU A 235 41.19 -21.70 -40.88
C LEU A 235 40.30 -22.28 -41.99
N GLU A 236 39.22 -21.58 -42.35
CA GLU A 236 38.34 -21.99 -43.47
C GLU A 236 39.10 -21.96 -44.81
N ASP A 237 39.88 -20.90 -45.05
CA ASP A 237 40.72 -20.79 -46.25
C ASP A 237 41.73 -21.94 -46.33
N LEU A 238 42.40 -22.28 -45.21
CA LEU A 238 43.33 -23.41 -45.15
C LEU A 238 42.62 -24.76 -45.37
N ALA A 239 41.41 -24.91 -44.84
CA ALA A 239 40.60 -26.11 -45.05
C ALA A 239 40.20 -26.26 -46.52
N GLY A 240 39.80 -25.17 -47.18
CA GLY A 240 39.50 -25.15 -48.61
C GLY A 240 40.68 -25.57 -49.48
N LEU A 241 41.89 -25.07 -49.17
CA LEU A 241 43.12 -25.47 -49.87
C LEU A 241 43.43 -26.95 -49.68
N LEU A 242 43.26 -27.50 -48.47
CA LEU A 242 43.47 -28.92 -48.20
C LEU A 242 42.44 -29.81 -48.92
N ALA A 243 41.18 -29.38 -48.97
CA ALA A 243 40.13 -30.07 -49.70
C ALA A 243 40.43 -30.09 -51.22
N GLN A 244 40.83 -28.96 -51.79
CA GLN A 244 41.23 -28.88 -53.20
C GLN A 244 42.43 -29.81 -53.50
N TYR A 245 43.47 -29.79 -52.65
CA TYR A 245 44.61 -30.68 -52.81
C TYR A 245 44.23 -32.17 -52.69
N ALA A 246 43.24 -32.50 -51.86
CA ALA A 246 42.71 -33.86 -51.73
C ALA A 246 42.05 -34.37 -53.03
N GLU A 247 41.42 -33.48 -53.81
CA GLU A 247 40.81 -33.80 -55.09
C GLU A 247 41.84 -33.99 -56.21
N GLU A 248 42.96 -33.27 -56.15
CA GLU A 248 44.05 -33.30 -57.15
C GLU A 248 45.11 -34.40 -56.87
N SER A 249 45.08 -35.04 -55.70
CA SER A 249 46.11 -36.00 -55.26
C SER A 249 45.94 -37.42 -55.82
N ASP A 250 47.07 -38.11 -56.04
CA ASP A 250 47.13 -39.53 -56.42
C ASP A 250 46.41 -40.46 -55.42
N GLN A 251 45.92 -41.59 -55.92
CA GLN A 251 45.08 -42.58 -55.21
C GLN A 251 45.63 -43.06 -53.85
N VAL A 252 46.93 -42.88 -53.60
CA VAL A 252 47.64 -43.27 -52.37
C VAL A 252 47.38 -42.31 -51.20
N TYR A 253 47.12 -41.02 -51.44
CA TYR A 253 47.00 -39.99 -50.39
C TYR A 253 45.58 -39.46 -50.16
N ILE A 254 44.62 -39.80 -51.01
CA ILE A 254 43.22 -39.32 -50.96
C ILE A 254 42.56 -39.57 -49.60
N HIS A 255 42.77 -40.75 -49.01
CA HIS A 255 42.17 -41.10 -47.72
C HIS A 255 42.69 -40.25 -46.57
N LEU A 256 43.99 -39.92 -46.56
CA LEU A 256 44.60 -39.07 -45.54
C LEU A 256 44.12 -37.62 -45.68
N ALA A 257 44.08 -37.10 -46.90
CA ALA A 257 43.66 -35.73 -47.17
C ALA A 257 42.17 -35.52 -46.85
N ARG A 258 41.30 -36.49 -47.18
CA ARG A 258 39.88 -36.46 -46.79
C ARG A 258 39.71 -36.46 -45.27
N HIS A 259 40.42 -37.34 -44.55
CA HIS A 259 40.33 -37.40 -43.10
C HIS A 259 40.83 -36.10 -42.42
N ALA A 260 41.89 -35.50 -42.94
CA ALA A 260 42.40 -34.21 -42.47
C ALA A 260 41.37 -33.09 -42.70
N SER A 261 40.73 -33.05 -43.86
CA SER A 261 39.69 -32.06 -44.20
C SER A 261 38.44 -32.21 -43.32
N GLU A 262 37.97 -33.43 -43.09
CA GLU A 262 36.82 -33.72 -42.21
C GLU A 262 37.11 -33.30 -40.77
N ARG A 263 38.29 -33.65 -40.25
CA ARG A 263 38.71 -33.28 -38.89
C ARG A 263 38.83 -31.77 -38.73
N LEU A 264 39.42 -31.08 -39.70
CA LEU A 264 39.55 -29.62 -39.68
C LEU A 264 38.18 -28.92 -39.75
N SER A 265 37.26 -29.44 -40.56
CA SER A 265 35.88 -28.95 -40.64
C SER A 265 35.14 -29.11 -39.31
N GLN A 266 35.36 -30.23 -38.61
CA GLN A 266 34.79 -30.48 -37.30
C GLN A 266 35.36 -29.52 -36.23
N GLU A 267 36.68 -29.30 -36.23
CA GLU A 267 37.31 -28.33 -35.31
C GLU A 267 36.83 -26.90 -35.59
N MET A 268 36.65 -26.51 -36.85
CA MET A 268 36.08 -25.20 -37.20
C MET A 268 34.66 -25.01 -36.68
N GLN A 269 33.81 -26.04 -36.77
CA GLN A 269 32.46 -26.01 -36.19
C GLN A 269 32.51 -25.86 -34.67
N ASN A 270 33.45 -26.53 -34.00
CA ASN A 270 33.66 -26.38 -32.56
C ASN A 270 34.05 -24.94 -32.22
N VAL A 271 35.10 -24.40 -32.87
CA VAL A 271 35.56 -23.02 -32.67
C VAL A 271 34.44 -22.01 -32.91
N GLN A 272 33.66 -22.17 -33.99
CA GLN A 272 32.53 -21.30 -34.30
C GLN A 272 31.48 -21.30 -33.18
N SER A 273 31.22 -22.47 -32.58
CA SER A 273 30.30 -22.59 -31.45
C SER A 273 30.84 -21.97 -30.15
N GLU A 274 32.17 -21.89 -30.01
CA GLU A 274 32.86 -21.36 -28.84
C GLU A 274 33.02 -19.84 -28.85
N ILE A 275 33.02 -19.18 -30.02
CA ILE A 275 33.16 -17.71 -30.15
C ILE A 275 32.21 -16.97 -29.18
N GLY A 276 30.96 -17.42 -29.08
CA GLY A 276 29.98 -16.80 -28.18
C GLY A 276 30.37 -16.90 -26.69
N ALA A 277 30.90 -18.06 -26.27
CA ALA A 277 31.35 -18.30 -24.91
C ALA A 277 32.63 -17.51 -24.60
N GLU A 278 33.60 -17.48 -25.51
CA GLU A 278 34.82 -16.68 -25.33
C GLU A 278 34.50 -15.17 -25.26
N LEU A 279 33.58 -14.68 -26.10
CA LEU A 279 33.11 -13.30 -26.02
C LEU A 279 32.46 -12.97 -24.68
N GLN A 280 31.78 -13.92 -24.04
CA GLN A 280 31.21 -13.72 -22.71
C GLN A 280 32.29 -13.63 -21.61
N VAL A 281 33.43 -14.30 -21.79
CA VAL A 281 34.57 -14.24 -20.85
C VAL A 281 35.39 -12.97 -21.06
N LEU A 282 35.74 -12.65 -22.30
CA LEU A 282 36.60 -11.51 -22.64
C LEU A 282 35.87 -10.17 -22.57
N CYS A 283 34.59 -10.16 -22.94
CA CYS A 283 33.75 -8.97 -22.95
C CYS A 283 32.36 -9.29 -22.37
N PRO A 284 32.29 -9.55 -21.05
CA PRO A 284 31.04 -9.93 -20.38
C PRO A 284 29.99 -8.83 -20.53
N PRO A 285 28.69 -9.18 -20.54
CA PRO A 285 27.61 -8.20 -20.56
C PRO A 285 27.69 -7.32 -19.31
N ARG A 286 27.47 -6.01 -19.50
CA ARG A 286 27.49 -5.04 -18.41
C ARG A 286 26.27 -5.25 -17.50
N ASN A 287 26.50 -5.37 -16.20
CA ASN A 287 25.46 -5.41 -15.19
C ASN A 287 25.14 -3.99 -14.72
N VAL A 288 24.24 -3.30 -15.43
CA VAL A 288 23.84 -1.91 -15.15
C VAL A 288 22.39 -1.87 -14.74
N ARG A 289 22.08 -1.07 -13.71
CA ARG A 289 20.71 -0.76 -13.31
C ARG A 289 20.45 0.73 -13.46
N ASP A 290 19.27 1.08 -13.94
CA ASP A 290 18.80 2.45 -14.00
C ASP A 290 17.91 2.79 -12.80
N LEU A 291 17.97 4.04 -12.39
CA LEU A 291 17.18 4.57 -11.30
C LEU A 291 16.78 6.02 -11.57
N ARG A 292 15.64 6.44 -11.02
CA ARG A 292 15.17 7.82 -11.06
C ARG A 292 14.75 8.27 -9.68
N MET A 293 15.24 9.42 -9.22
CA MET A 293 14.80 10.01 -7.96
C MET A 293 13.57 10.88 -8.19
N VAL A 294 12.63 10.85 -7.25
CA VAL A 294 11.42 11.67 -7.24
C VAL A 294 11.22 12.28 -5.87
N ARG A 295 10.88 13.57 -5.82
CA ARG A 295 10.45 14.26 -4.60
C ARG A 295 8.95 14.50 -4.62
N PHE A 296 8.32 14.43 -3.46
CA PHE A 296 6.89 14.60 -3.31
C PHE A 296 6.51 15.10 -1.91
N HIS A 297 5.30 15.62 -1.79
CA HIS A 297 4.66 15.97 -0.52
C HIS A 297 3.28 15.31 -0.41
N ASP A 298 2.72 15.32 0.81
CA ASP A 298 1.37 14.83 1.07
C ASP A 298 0.34 15.69 0.31
N ALA A 299 -0.54 15.07 -0.47
CA ALA A 299 -1.60 15.78 -1.21
C ALA A 299 -2.75 16.26 -0.30
N GLN A 300 -2.89 15.64 0.87
CA GLN A 300 -3.88 16.01 1.88
C GLN A 300 -3.17 16.76 3.01
N GLU A 301 -3.43 18.05 3.13
CA GLU A 301 -2.99 18.82 4.28
C GLU A 301 -3.80 18.38 5.51
N GLY A 302 -3.11 17.80 6.50
CA GLY A 302 -3.70 17.57 7.81
C GLY A 302 -3.90 18.91 8.56
N ARG A 303 -4.44 18.85 9.79
CA ARG A 303 -4.57 20.04 10.67
C ARG A 303 -3.23 20.70 11.07
N LYS A 304 -2.10 20.15 10.66
CA LYS A 304 -0.75 20.63 10.98
C LYS A 304 0.05 20.74 9.68
N GLU A 305 0.75 21.85 9.53
CA GLU A 305 1.63 22.11 8.40
C GLU A 305 2.73 21.03 8.28
N ALA A 306 2.90 20.49 7.08
CA ALA A 306 3.83 19.39 6.84
C ALA A 306 5.27 19.90 6.74
N PHE A 307 6.07 19.66 7.78
CA PHE A 307 7.51 19.99 7.82
C PHE A 307 8.40 18.90 7.20
N ARG A 308 7.81 17.89 6.54
CA ARG A 308 8.53 16.77 5.91
C ARG A 308 8.27 16.74 4.42
N LEU A 309 9.29 16.37 3.65
CA LEU A 309 9.22 16.05 2.22
C LEU A 309 9.60 14.58 2.02
N GLY A 310 8.92 13.92 1.09
CA GLY A 310 9.28 12.58 0.66
C GLY A 310 10.29 12.62 -0.48
N SER A 311 11.28 11.73 -0.44
CA SER A 311 12.17 11.41 -1.55
C SER A 311 12.12 9.92 -1.82
N LEU A 312 12.12 9.52 -3.09
CA LEU A 312 11.95 8.14 -3.50
C LEU A 312 12.88 7.78 -4.66
N ASN A 313 13.59 6.66 -4.53
CA ASN A 313 14.36 6.06 -5.61
C ASN A 313 13.50 5.02 -6.34
N LEU A 314 13.18 5.28 -7.60
CA LEU A 314 12.50 4.38 -8.51
C LEU A 314 13.55 3.58 -9.27
N TRP A 315 13.55 2.26 -9.12
CA TRP A 315 14.45 1.36 -9.84
C TRP A 315 13.81 0.85 -11.11
N ASP A 316 14.63 0.53 -12.11
CA ASP A 316 14.21 -0.01 -13.40
C ASP A 316 13.20 0.94 -14.08
N ALA A 317 13.45 2.25 -13.92
CA ALA A 317 12.60 3.36 -14.34
C ALA A 317 12.36 3.42 -15.86
N ARG A 318 13.27 2.86 -16.66
CA ARG A 318 13.12 2.70 -18.12
C ARG A 318 12.05 1.69 -18.52
N ALA A 319 11.84 0.65 -17.70
CA ALA A 319 10.86 -0.42 -17.97
C ALA A 319 9.48 -0.15 -17.34
N MET A 320 9.37 0.87 -16.50
CA MET A 320 8.10 1.28 -15.93
C MET A 320 7.24 2.01 -16.99
N ASP A 321 6.28 1.30 -17.59
CA ASP A 321 5.24 1.83 -18.50
C ASP A 321 4.19 2.72 -17.82
N SER A 322 4.40 3.12 -16.56
CA SER A 322 3.54 4.08 -15.86
C SER A 322 3.78 5.49 -16.40
N ALA A 323 3.26 5.80 -17.59
CA ALA A 323 3.29 7.09 -18.29
C ALA A 323 3.75 8.27 -17.43
N ALA A 324 5.07 8.54 -17.47
CA ALA A 324 5.87 9.54 -16.76
C ALA A 324 5.18 10.18 -15.55
N LEU A 325 5.61 9.85 -14.32
CA LEU A 325 5.31 10.71 -13.16
C LEU A 325 5.59 12.16 -13.56
N GLN A 326 4.60 13.03 -13.39
CA GLN A 326 4.67 14.42 -13.83
C GLN A 326 4.75 15.32 -12.61
N GLU A 327 5.65 16.30 -12.67
CA GLU A 327 5.73 17.36 -11.68
C GLU A 327 4.36 18.08 -11.59
N GLY A 328 3.93 18.35 -10.36
CA GLY A 328 2.64 18.97 -10.03
C GLY A 328 1.43 18.03 -10.08
N ARG A 329 1.57 16.78 -10.53
CA ARG A 329 0.44 15.83 -10.62
C ARG A 329 0.29 15.02 -9.33
N ARG A 330 -0.97 14.76 -8.97
CA ARG A 330 -1.37 13.98 -7.78
C ARG A 330 -1.50 12.51 -8.11
N TYR A 331 -1.01 11.67 -7.21
CA TYR A 331 -1.05 10.23 -7.34
C TYR A 331 -1.44 9.57 -6.03
N LEU A 332 -2.29 8.55 -6.14
CA LEU A 332 -2.47 7.57 -5.09
C LEU A 332 -1.40 6.50 -5.26
N VAL A 333 -0.49 6.43 -4.29
CA VAL A 333 0.55 5.42 -4.23
C VAL A 333 0.05 4.29 -3.36
N SER A 334 -0.30 3.19 -4.00
CA SER A 334 -1.09 2.13 -3.40
C SER A 334 -0.51 0.76 -3.73
N ASN A 335 -0.92 -0.21 -2.91
CA ASN A 335 -1.01 -1.60 -3.33
C ASN A 335 -2.44 -1.86 -3.78
N ILE A 336 -2.66 -2.18 -5.05
CA ILE A 336 -3.97 -2.68 -5.46
C ILE A 336 -3.77 -4.10 -5.98
N THR A 337 -4.20 -5.06 -5.17
CA THR A 337 -5.04 -6.14 -5.71
C THR A 337 -6.47 -5.85 -5.28
N SER A 338 -7.35 -5.69 -6.25
CA SER A 338 -8.78 -5.59 -6.04
C SER A 338 -9.42 -6.98 -6.06
N ASP A 339 -8.83 -7.95 -5.35
CA ASP A 339 -9.42 -9.28 -5.23
C ASP A 339 -9.06 -9.97 -3.91
N VAL A 340 -10.09 -10.53 -3.29
CA VAL A 340 -10.02 -11.34 -2.08
C VAL A 340 -9.65 -12.75 -2.53
N SER A 341 -8.35 -13.04 -2.62
CA SER A 341 -7.73 -14.36 -2.37
C SER A 341 -6.27 -14.35 -2.82
N LEU A 342 -5.40 -14.82 -1.92
CA LEU A 342 -3.97 -15.15 -2.13
C LEU A 342 -2.95 -14.00 -2.22
N SER A 343 -2.03 -14.07 -1.25
CA SER A 343 -0.60 -13.75 -1.33
C SER A 343 -0.10 -12.30 -1.53
N GLN A 344 0.55 -11.82 -0.46
CA GLN A 344 1.90 -11.23 -0.41
C GLN A 344 2.15 -9.76 -0.82
N VAL A 345 1.87 -8.87 0.15
CA VAL A 345 2.72 -7.79 0.73
C VAL A 345 3.42 -6.76 -0.20
N SER A 346 2.90 -5.53 -0.20
CA SER A 346 3.47 -4.28 -0.76
C SER A 346 4.38 -3.49 0.12
N ASN A 347 5.26 -2.65 -0.46
CA ASN A 347 6.29 -2.01 0.36
C ASN A 347 6.82 -0.69 -0.20
N LEU A 348 6.23 0.44 0.23
CA LEU A 348 7.03 1.61 0.53
C LEU A 348 7.59 1.44 1.95
N VAL A 349 8.91 1.52 2.10
CA VAL A 349 9.57 1.38 3.41
C VAL A 349 10.32 2.66 3.76
N PRO A 350 10.08 3.23 4.96
CA PRO A 350 10.93 4.26 5.54
C PRO A 350 12.42 3.87 5.52
N GLY A 351 13.23 4.66 4.81
CA GLY A 351 14.68 4.52 4.77
C GLY A 351 15.33 5.09 6.03
N ARG A 352 16.25 4.34 6.63
CA ARG A 352 17.00 4.78 7.83
C ARG A 352 17.92 5.97 7.57
N THR A 353 18.24 6.25 6.30
CA THR A 353 19.15 7.31 5.87
C THR A 353 18.48 8.66 5.60
N GLY A 354 17.17 8.79 5.82
CA GLY A 354 16.45 10.07 5.72
C GLY A 354 16.69 11.00 6.91
N ASP A 355 16.39 12.28 6.75
CA ASP A 355 16.38 13.25 7.85
C ASP A 355 15.04 13.16 8.60
N TRP A 356 15.06 12.42 9.72
CA TRP A 356 13.89 12.18 10.57
C TRP A 356 13.73 13.23 11.67
N GLY A 357 14.72 14.12 11.82
CA GLY A 357 14.72 15.16 12.84
C GLY A 357 13.64 16.22 12.60
N ARG A 358 13.30 16.98 13.64
CA ARG A 358 12.56 18.22 13.44
C ARG A 358 13.55 19.30 12.99
N PRO A 359 13.28 19.99 11.87
CA PRO A 359 14.12 21.09 11.43
C PRO A 359 14.17 22.21 12.49
N ARG A 360 15.30 22.93 12.55
CA ARG A 360 15.51 24.00 13.53
C ARG A 360 14.72 25.26 13.20
N SER A 361 14.45 25.49 11.92
CA SER A 361 13.63 26.58 11.40
C SER A 361 12.28 26.05 10.93
N ILE A 362 11.23 26.87 11.06
CA ILE A 362 9.89 26.55 10.54
C ILE A 362 9.85 26.54 9.00
N HIS A 363 10.84 27.16 8.35
CA HIS A 363 10.96 27.20 6.88
C HIS A 363 11.76 26.01 6.31
N ASP A 364 12.45 25.26 7.16
CA ASP A 364 13.23 24.10 6.73
C ASP A 364 12.31 22.87 6.71
N LYS A 365 12.46 22.03 5.68
CA LYS A 365 11.74 20.75 5.57
C LYS A 365 12.71 19.57 5.70
N ALA A 366 12.37 18.59 6.54
CA ALA A 366 13.13 17.36 6.69
C ALA A 366 12.81 16.41 5.53
N THR A 367 13.81 15.93 4.79
CA THR A 367 13.57 15.02 3.66
C THR A 367 13.69 13.57 4.13
N ILE A 368 12.59 12.84 4.13
CA ILE A 368 12.58 11.40 4.44
C ILE A 368 12.75 10.60 3.15
N LEU A 369 13.63 9.60 3.19
CA LEU A 369 13.82 8.69 2.06
C LEU A 369 12.84 7.53 2.20
N LEU A 370 12.10 7.23 1.14
CA LEU A 370 11.30 6.02 0.97
C LEU A 370 11.92 5.15 -0.12
N HIS A 371 11.65 3.85 -0.06
CA HIS A 371 12.06 2.89 -1.08
C HIS A 371 10.85 2.19 -1.67
N THR A 372 10.78 2.08 -3.00
CA THR A 372 9.77 1.24 -3.68
C THR A 372 10.10 -0.24 -3.58
N ARG A 373 9.07 -1.07 -3.75
CA ARG A 373 9.23 -2.50 -4.04
C ARG A 373 8.58 -2.86 -5.37
N ARG A 374 8.81 -4.11 -5.80
CA ARG A 374 8.38 -4.65 -7.10
C ARG A 374 6.87 -4.52 -7.36
N ASP A 375 6.07 -4.45 -6.30
CA ASP A 375 4.61 -4.39 -6.37
C ASP A 375 4.03 -3.00 -6.03
N THR A 376 4.86 -1.96 -5.88
CA THR A 376 4.39 -0.58 -5.78
C THR A 376 3.59 -0.21 -7.04
N ARG A 377 2.41 0.40 -6.87
CA ARG A 377 1.58 0.91 -7.96
C ARG A 377 1.35 2.41 -7.80
N TRP A 378 1.27 3.08 -8.93
CA TRP A 378 1.00 4.52 -9.03
C TRP A 378 -0.30 4.70 -9.80
N GLN A 379 -1.31 5.27 -9.15
CA GLN A 379 -2.57 5.61 -9.77
C GLN A 379 -2.70 7.13 -9.85
N PRO A 380 -2.70 7.75 -11.04
CA PRO A 380 -2.99 9.17 -11.16
C PRO A 380 -4.42 9.45 -10.69
N LEU A 381 -4.60 10.53 -9.93
CA LEU A 381 -5.90 11.01 -9.47
C LEU A 381 -6.43 12.16 -10.34
#